data_AF-A0AA96Y4L3-F1
#
_entry.id   AF-A0AA96Y4L3-F1
#
_cell.length_a   1.000
_cell.length_b   1.000
_cell.length_c   1.000
_cell.angle_alpha   90.00
_cell.angle_beta   90.00
_cell.angle_gamma   90.00
#
_symmetry.space_group_name_H-M   'P 1'
#
loop_
_entity.id
_entity.type
_entity.pdbx_description
1 polymer ?
#
loop_
_entity_poly.entity_id
_entity_poly.type
_entity_poly.pdbx_seq_one_letter_code
_entity_poly.pdbx_strand_id
1 'polypeptide(L)'
;MNKLLVPFLGVVAGLAIGAIAALSLSMRQVARVPDWYTTEAPTEISSSSPTLPSSQLLESLATSSTPVELNSQQVNQLVAEAIARSPEGQALLQNGFSTTIEDGQIKGGVVVNLSELPTDGLTEQERAALDRVLAFVPALGRRGVYLGIEGNPTVRNGKLQFDENMTVKVGNLSLPASVVASQLGLSLTKLEARINAELEARGIDLRDVRVEGDRLIINGQT
;
A
#
# COMPACT_ATOMS: atom_id res chain seq x y z
N MET A 1 -20.00 -13.65 1.69
CA MET A 1 -18.62 -14.14 1.94
C MET A 1 -17.67 -13.27 1.15
N ASN A 2 -17.02 -12.34 1.84
CA ASN A 2 -16.41 -11.14 1.26
C ASN A 2 -15.08 -11.47 0.56
N LYS A 3 -15.12 -11.57 -0.78
CA LYS A 3 -13.94 -11.69 -1.67
C LYS A 3 -13.29 -10.32 -1.99
N LEU A 4 -13.49 -9.33 -1.12
CA LEU A 4 -13.35 -7.92 -1.49
C LEU A 4 -12.02 -7.27 -1.02
N LEU A 5 -11.10 -7.96 -0.35
CA LEU A 5 -9.77 -7.41 -0.03
C LEU A 5 -8.70 -7.68 -1.09
N VAL A 6 -9.06 -8.48 -2.08
CA VAL A 6 -8.19 -9.02 -3.13
C VAL A 6 -7.52 -7.99 -4.06
N PRO A 7 -8.14 -6.84 -4.43
CA PRO A 7 -7.48 -5.88 -5.32
C PRO A 7 -6.89 -4.66 -4.62
N PHE A 8 -6.76 -4.64 -3.28
CA PHE A 8 -5.72 -3.79 -2.67
C PHE A 8 -4.34 -4.37 -3.04
N LEU A 9 -4.22 -5.70 -3.06
CA LEU A 9 -3.12 -6.45 -3.68
C LEU A 9 -3.04 -6.23 -5.18
N GLY A 10 -4.16 -6.41 -5.90
CA GLY A 10 -4.21 -6.22 -7.35
C GLY A 10 -3.81 -4.82 -7.81
N VAL A 11 -3.97 -3.80 -6.95
CA VAL A 11 -3.66 -2.42 -7.29
C VAL A 11 -2.40 -1.87 -6.61
N VAL A 12 -1.92 -2.35 -5.46
CA VAL A 12 -0.54 -2.04 -5.00
C VAL A 12 0.47 -2.84 -5.81
N ALA A 13 0.19 -4.13 -6.06
CA ALA A 13 0.96 -4.88 -7.05
C ALA A 13 0.73 -4.26 -8.43
N GLY A 14 -0.51 -4.01 -8.84
CA GLY A 14 -0.83 -3.38 -10.12
C GLY A 14 -0.10 -2.05 -10.32
N LEU A 15 -0.26 -1.07 -9.44
CA LEU A 15 0.42 0.22 -9.54
C LEU A 15 1.93 0.11 -9.39
N ALA A 16 2.48 -0.89 -8.72
CA ALA A 16 3.93 -1.11 -8.70
C ALA A 16 4.48 -1.86 -9.92
N ILE A 17 3.61 -2.52 -10.68
CA ILE A 17 3.98 -3.36 -11.81
C ILE A 17 4.28 -2.50 -13.06
N GLY A 18 3.66 -1.33 -13.25
CA GLY A 18 3.66 -0.63 -14.54
C GLY A 18 4.86 0.24 -14.86
N ALA A 19 5.83 0.25 -13.98
CA ALA A 19 6.88 1.25 -13.93
C ALA A 19 8.10 0.90 -14.79
N ILE A 20 7.99 -0.07 -15.70
CA ILE A 20 9.20 -0.64 -16.30
C ILE A 20 9.22 -0.62 -17.82
N ALA A 21 8.11 -0.35 -18.51
CA ALA A 21 8.10 -0.28 -19.97
C ALA A 21 8.97 0.86 -20.56
N ALA A 22 9.35 1.87 -19.76
CA ALA A 22 10.04 3.08 -20.27
C ALA A 22 11.54 3.17 -19.95
N LEU A 23 12.14 2.27 -19.17
CA LEU A 23 13.53 2.44 -18.73
C LEU A 23 14.37 1.18 -19.00
N SER A 24 14.98 1.14 -20.18
CA SER A 24 16.01 0.20 -20.61
C SER A 24 17.34 0.32 -19.86
N LEU A 25 17.35 0.83 -18.62
CA LEU A 25 18.58 1.22 -17.92
C LEU A 25 18.64 0.65 -16.49
N SER A 26 19.64 -0.22 -16.30
CA SER A 26 20.20 -0.73 -15.04
C SER A 26 19.31 -1.63 -14.16
N MET A 27 19.31 -2.93 -14.48
CA MET A 27 18.87 -4.06 -13.64
C MET A 27 19.32 -4.01 -12.16
N ARG A 28 20.37 -3.24 -11.84
CA ARG A 28 20.85 -3.05 -10.46
C ARG A 28 19.91 -2.20 -9.60
N GLN A 29 19.14 -1.29 -10.17
CA GLN A 29 18.26 -0.40 -9.41
C GLN A 29 16.96 -1.10 -9.03
N VAL A 30 16.44 -1.94 -9.93
CA VAL A 30 15.18 -2.68 -9.73
C VAL A 30 15.31 -3.80 -8.69
N ALA A 31 16.49 -4.38 -8.54
CA ALA A 31 16.76 -5.48 -7.60
C ALA A 31 17.21 -5.04 -6.20
N ARG A 32 17.22 -3.74 -5.90
CA ARG A 32 17.54 -3.26 -4.54
C ARG A 32 16.30 -3.31 -3.68
N VAL A 33 16.43 -3.96 -2.53
CA VAL A 33 15.48 -3.86 -1.42
C VAL A 33 15.89 -2.70 -0.50
N PRO A 34 14.96 -2.04 0.19
CA PRO A 34 15.25 -0.98 1.14
C PRO A 34 16.08 -1.47 2.32
N ASP A 35 16.76 -0.55 3.00
CA ASP A 35 17.61 -0.86 4.16
C ASP A 35 16.81 -1.49 5.32
N TRP A 36 15.53 -1.12 5.49
CA TRP A 36 14.66 -1.75 6.49
C TRP A 36 14.49 -3.25 6.27
N TYR A 37 14.50 -3.72 5.01
CA TYR A 37 14.31 -5.13 4.69
C TYR A 37 15.52 -5.99 5.05
N THR A 38 16.73 -5.43 4.98
CA THR A 38 17.96 -6.15 5.33
C THR A 38 18.27 -6.11 6.82
N THR A 39 17.69 -5.15 7.54
CA THR A 39 18.03 -4.84 8.93
C THR A 39 16.96 -5.33 9.91
N GLU A 40 15.70 -5.44 9.47
CA GLU A 40 14.57 -5.94 10.25
C GLU A 40 14.18 -7.33 9.74
N ALA A 41 14.10 -8.32 10.63
CA ALA A 41 13.49 -9.60 10.29
C ALA A 41 12.02 -9.36 9.88
N PRO A 42 11.47 -10.13 8.90
CA PRO A 42 10.11 -9.94 8.42
C PRO A 42 9.15 -9.95 9.61
N THR A 43 8.52 -8.79 9.84
CA THR A 43 7.55 -8.45 10.88
C THR A 43 7.23 -9.59 11.86
N GLU A 44 8.16 -9.93 12.76
CA GLU A 44 7.74 -10.53 14.01
C GLU A 44 7.01 -9.40 14.74
N ILE A 45 5.70 -9.58 14.94
CA ILE A 45 4.84 -8.65 15.66
C ILE A 45 5.34 -8.62 17.12
N SER A 46 6.43 -7.90 17.35
CA SER A 46 7.12 -7.82 18.63
C SER A 46 6.29 -6.96 19.56
N SER A 47 5.60 -7.66 20.44
CA SER A 47 4.75 -7.16 21.51
C SER A 47 5.61 -6.54 22.62
N SER A 48 6.08 -5.30 22.43
CA SER A 48 6.70 -4.55 23.53
C SER A 48 6.54 -3.03 23.41
N SER A 49 5.30 -2.58 23.55
CA SER A 49 4.87 -1.29 24.14
C SER A 49 3.35 -1.33 24.27
N PRO A 50 2.71 -0.61 25.22
CA PRO A 50 1.26 -0.55 25.34
C PRO A 50 0.71 0.29 24.18
N THR A 51 0.73 -0.28 22.98
CA THR A 51 0.08 0.26 21.79
C THR A 51 -1.37 -0.16 21.89
N LEU A 52 -2.30 0.79 21.80
CA LEU A 52 -3.73 0.48 21.73
C LEU A 52 -3.94 -0.60 20.66
N PRO A 53 -4.64 -1.71 20.97
CA PRO A 53 -5.00 -2.67 19.94
C PRO A 53 -5.72 -1.93 18.82
N SER A 54 -5.33 -2.23 17.60
CA SER A 54 -5.91 -1.74 16.35
C SER A 54 -7.44 -1.68 16.34
N SER A 55 -8.14 -2.64 16.95
CA SER A 55 -9.60 -2.64 17.08
C SER A 55 -10.12 -1.42 17.84
N GLN A 56 -9.44 -1.04 18.93
CA GLN A 56 -9.75 0.17 19.70
C GLN A 56 -9.38 1.43 18.92
N LEU A 57 -8.32 1.40 18.11
CA LEU A 57 -7.99 2.51 17.21
C LEU A 57 -9.07 2.69 16.14
N LEU A 58 -9.52 1.61 15.48
CA LEU A 58 -10.62 1.69 14.50
C LEU A 58 -11.92 2.18 15.14
N GLU A 59 -12.24 1.70 16.34
CA GLU A 59 -13.41 2.16 17.08
C GLU A 59 -13.29 3.65 17.44
N SER A 60 -12.10 4.11 17.84
CA SER A 60 -11.86 5.55 18.06
C SER A 60 -12.02 6.36 16.78
N LEU A 61 -11.59 5.85 15.62
CA LEU A 61 -11.79 6.54 14.34
C LEU A 61 -13.26 6.62 13.91
N ALA A 62 -14.07 5.61 14.26
CA ALA A 62 -15.49 5.57 13.92
C ALA A 62 -16.38 6.34 14.91
N THR A 63 -15.93 6.57 16.15
CA THR A 63 -16.78 7.14 17.22
C THR A 63 -16.26 8.45 17.80
N SER A 64 -15.00 8.81 17.55
CA SER A 64 -14.40 10.04 18.07
C SER A 64 -14.86 11.26 17.29
N SER A 65 -15.27 12.29 18.03
CA SER A 65 -15.48 13.65 17.50
C SER A 65 -14.21 14.50 17.52
N THR A 66 -13.10 13.95 18.03
CA THR A 66 -11.78 14.59 18.11
C THR A 66 -10.78 13.94 17.15
N PRO A 67 -9.81 14.70 16.59
CA PRO A 67 -8.76 14.14 15.75
C PRO A 67 -7.98 13.05 16.48
N VAL A 68 -7.78 11.92 15.80
CA VAL A 68 -6.94 10.82 16.25
C VAL A 68 -5.56 10.98 15.62
N GLU A 69 -4.53 11.03 16.45
CA GLU A 69 -3.13 11.07 16.00
C GLU A 69 -2.54 9.67 16.00
N LEU A 70 -1.94 9.28 14.88
CA LEU A 70 -1.30 7.99 14.69
C LEU A 70 0.18 8.19 14.35
N ASN A 71 1.07 7.55 15.09
CA ASN A 71 2.49 7.48 14.74
C ASN A 71 2.76 6.38 13.70
N SER A 72 3.99 6.33 13.17
CA SER A 72 4.40 5.32 12.17
C SER A 72 4.13 3.87 12.59
N GLN A 73 4.36 3.51 13.86
CA GLN A 73 4.11 2.16 14.34
C GLN A 73 2.62 1.80 14.33
N GLN A 74 1.76 2.72 14.78
CA GLN A 74 0.31 2.54 14.77
C GLN A 74 -0.22 2.44 13.34
N VAL A 75 0.27 3.29 12.41
CA VAL A 75 -0.09 3.19 10.99
C VAL A 75 0.36 1.86 10.41
N ASN A 76 1.60 1.44 10.66
CA ASN A 76 2.11 0.14 10.21
C ASN A 76 1.21 -1.01 10.67
N GLN A 77 0.83 -1.02 11.94
CA GLN A 77 -0.04 -2.05 12.51
C GLN A 77 -1.42 -2.05 11.86
N LEU A 78 -2.05 -0.88 11.69
CA LEU A 78 -3.36 -0.77 11.06
C LEU A 78 -3.35 -1.28 9.61
N VAL A 79 -2.33 -0.93 8.84
CA VAL A 79 -2.21 -1.38 7.44
C VAL A 79 -1.88 -2.87 7.38
N ALA A 80 -0.95 -3.36 8.20
CA ALA A 80 -0.60 -4.78 8.26
C ALA A 80 -1.83 -5.65 8.59
N GLU A 81 -2.65 -5.23 9.55
CA GLU A 81 -3.88 -5.95 9.90
C GLU A 81 -4.98 -5.84 8.84
N ALA A 82 -5.06 -4.72 8.12
CA ALA A 82 -5.96 -4.61 6.97
C ALA A 82 -5.55 -5.62 5.88
N ILE A 83 -4.25 -5.78 5.63
CA ILE A 83 -3.68 -6.72 4.66
C ILE A 83 -3.89 -8.18 5.13
N ALA A 84 -3.64 -8.49 6.41
CA ALA A 84 -3.72 -9.85 6.96
C ALA A 84 -5.12 -10.51 6.88
N ARG A 85 -6.16 -9.75 6.54
CA ARG A 85 -7.55 -10.22 6.46
C ARG A 85 -7.84 -11.09 5.23
N SER A 86 -6.98 -11.09 4.23
CA SER A 86 -7.09 -12.01 3.09
C SER A 86 -5.95 -13.03 3.10
N PRO A 87 -6.19 -14.27 2.62
CA PRO A 87 -5.13 -15.26 2.44
C PRO A 87 -3.95 -14.72 1.60
N GLU A 88 -4.26 -13.95 0.55
CA GLU A 88 -3.25 -13.35 -0.32
C GLU A 88 -2.43 -12.28 0.42
N GLY A 89 -3.06 -11.52 1.32
CA GLY A 89 -2.36 -10.50 2.11
C GLY A 89 -1.47 -11.11 3.20
N GLN A 90 -1.85 -12.25 3.78
CA GLN A 90 -0.97 -13.00 4.69
C GLN A 90 0.29 -13.50 3.99
N ALA A 91 0.20 -13.88 2.71
CA ALA A 91 1.38 -14.22 1.91
C ALA A 91 2.29 -13.02 1.68
N LEU A 92 1.75 -11.80 1.54
CA LEU A 92 2.55 -10.58 1.43
C LEU A 92 3.31 -10.24 2.71
N LEU A 93 2.65 -10.35 3.87
CA LEU A 93 3.28 -10.03 5.15
C LEU A 93 4.48 -10.94 5.45
N GLN A 94 4.44 -12.19 5.00
CA GLN A 94 5.55 -13.13 5.13
C GLN A 94 6.79 -12.73 4.32
N ASN A 95 6.61 -12.01 3.22
CA ASN A 95 7.70 -11.60 2.34
C ASN A 95 8.33 -10.26 2.72
N GLY A 96 7.85 -9.63 3.81
CA GLY A 96 8.34 -8.36 4.34
C GLY A 96 7.48 -7.18 3.89
N PHE A 97 6.84 -6.53 4.87
CA PHE A 97 5.99 -5.36 4.69
C PHE A 97 6.36 -4.30 5.72
N SER A 98 6.36 -3.05 5.29
CA SER A 98 6.54 -1.90 6.18
C SER A 98 5.73 -0.71 5.69
N THR A 99 5.16 0.03 6.62
CA THR A 99 4.62 1.37 6.39
C THR A 99 5.15 2.31 7.45
N THR A 100 5.62 3.47 7.01
CA THR A 100 6.15 4.52 7.87
C THR A 100 5.62 5.88 7.45
N ILE A 101 5.76 6.86 8.34
CA ILE A 101 5.56 8.28 8.06
C ILE A 101 6.92 8.95 8.18
N GLU A 102 7.41 9.50 7.07
CA GLU A 102 8.72 10.14 7.00
C GLU A 102 8.67 11.26 5.97
N ASP A 103 9.39 12.36 6.22
CA ASP A 103 9.43 13.54 5.34
C ASP A 103 8.04 14.13 5.03
N GLY A 104 7.10 13.99 5.98
CA GLY A 104 5.72 14.44 5.80
C GLY A 104 4.93 13.59 4.81
N GLN A 105 5.37 12.37 4.49
CA GLN A 105 4.69 11.45 3.57
C GLN A 105 4.46 10.08 4.21
N ILE A 106 3.38 9.43 3.82
CA ILE A 106 3.17 8.01 4.12
C ILE A 106 3.94 7.21 3.09
N LYS A 107 4.88 6.38 3.55
CA LYS A 107 5.68 5.48 2.71
C LYS A 107 5.32 4.05 3.09
N GLY A 108 4.63 3.35 2.20
CA GLY A 108 4.25 1.94 2.38
C GLY A 108 4.91 1.07 1.34
N GLY A 109 5.31 -0.14 1.68
CA GLY A 109 5.80 -1.08 0.68
C GLY A 109 6.03 -2.49 1.18
N VAL A 110 6.27 -3.36 0.22
CA VAL A 110 6.39 -4.81 0.38
C VAL A 110 7.52 -5.31 -0.48
N VAL A 111 8.23 -6.35 -0.05
CA VAL A 111 9.14 -7.11 -0.92
C VAL A 111 8.39 -8.35 -1.40
N VAL A 112 8.33 -8.56 -2.71
CA VAL A 112 7.61 -9.72 -3.29
C VAL A 112 8.37 -10.30 -4.46
N ASN A 113 8.26 -11.62 -4.66
CA ASN A 113 8.56 -12.22 -5.95
C ASN A 113 7.31 -12.17 -6.83
N LEU A 114 7.37 -11.44 -7.94
CA LEU A 114 6.19 -11.22 -8.79
C LEU A 114 5.67 -12.52 -9.45
N SER A 115 6.52 -13.53 -9.63
CA SER A 115 6.10 -14.82 -10.20
C SER A 115 5.38 -15.73 -9.21
N GLU A 116 5.48 -15.42 -7.91
CA GLU A 116 4.86 -16.19 -6.82
C GLU A 116 3.57 -15.52 -6.30
N LEU A 117 3.18 -14.39 -6.90
CA LEU A 117 1.96 -13.70 -6.51
C LEU A 117 0.73 -14.55 -6.87
N PRO A 118 -0.22 -14.73 -5.94
CA PRO A 118 -1.46 -15.43 -6.24
C PRO A 118 -2.28 -14.66 -7.28
N THR A 119 -2.52 -15.29 -8.43
CA THR A 119 -3.24 -14.67 -9.57
C THR A 119 -4.74 -14.93 -9.57
N ASP A 120 -5.23 -15.80 -8.69
CA ASP A 120 -6.65 -16.19 -8.62
C ASP A 120 -7.57 -15.02 -8.25
N GLY A 121 -7.00 -14.04 -7.56
CA GLY A 121 -7.68 -12.83 -7.16
C GLY A 121 -7.64 -11.68 -8.16
N LEU A 122 -6.76 -11.77 -9.16
CA LEU A 122 -6.55 -10.69 -10.11
C LEU A 122 -7.64 -10.70 -11.19
N THR A 123 -8.12 -9.51 -11.54
CA THR A 123 -8.93 -9.30 -12.75
C THR A 123 -8.11 -9.66 -13.99
N GLU A 124 -8.78 -9.91 -15.12
CA GLU A 124 -8.08 -10.18 -16.39
C GLU A 124 -7.12 -9.05 -16.77
N GLN A 125 -7.50 -7.81 -16.48
CA GLN A 125 -6.67 -6.64 -16.74
C GLN A 125 -5.43 -6.60 -15.84
N GLU A 126 -5.57 -6.89 -14.55
CA GLU A 126 -4.46 -6.95 -13.60
C GLU A 126 -3.50 -8.12 -13.94
N ARG A 127 -4.04 -9.28 -14.35
CA ARG A 127 -3.23 -10.41 -14.83
C ARG A 127 -2.44 -10.04 -16.09
N ALA A 128 -3.10 -9.44 -17.08
CA ALA A 128 -2.42 -9.00 -18.29
C ALA A 128 -1.35 -7.92 -18.02
N ALA A 129 -1.58 -7.05 -17.03
CA ALA A 129 -0.58 -6.08 -16.56
C ALA A 129 0.64 -6.79 -15.95
N LEU A 130 0.42 -7.76 -15.06
CA LEU A 130 1.48 -8.57 -14.46
C LEU A 130 2.28 -9.33 -15.52
N ASP A 131 1.60 -9.98 -16.47
CA ASP A 131 2.23 -10.75 -17.55
C ASP A 131 3.13 -9.88 -18.43
N ARG A 132 2.66 -8.69 -18.84
CA ARG A 132 3.47 -7.76 -19.64
C ARG A 132 4.75 -7.35 -18.92
N VAL A 133 4.67 -7.19 -17.61
CA VAL A 133 5.78 -6.71 -16.80
C VAL A 133 6.79 -7.81 -16.53
N LEU A 134 6.33 -9.02 -16.25
CA LEU A 134 7.20 -10.20 -16.18
C LEU A 134 7.88 -10.49 -17.53
N ALA A 135 7.18 -10.28 -18.65
CA ALA A 135 7.76 -10.41 -19.99
C ALA A 135 8.81 -9.32 -20.27
N PHE A 136 8.55 -8.07 -19.88
CA PHE A 136 9.47 -6.95 -20.09
C PHE A 136 10.69 -7.03 -19.16
N VAL A 137 10.50 -7.51 -17.92
CA VAL A 137 11.54 -7.57 -16.89
C VAL A 137 11.57 -8.95 -16.23
N PRO A 138 12.17 -9.96 -16.89
CA PRO A 138 12.22 -11.31 -16.35
C PRO A 138 12.96 -11.43 -15.01
N ALA A 139 13.72 -10.41 -14.59
CA ALA A 139 14.36 -10.38 -13.28
C ALA A 139 13.36 -10.31 -12.12
N LEU A 140 12.18 -9.70 -12.31
CA LEU A 140 11.20 -9.52 -11.23
C LEU A 140 10.52 -10.83 -10.80
N GLY A 141 10.48 -11.82 -11.70
CA GLY A 141 9.96 -13.15 -11.41
C GLY A 141 11.00 -14.12 -10.86
N ARG A 142 12.25 -13.66 -10.62
CA ARG A 142 13.37 -14.52 -10.20
C ARG A 142 13.90 -14.19 -8.80
N ARG A 143 13.41 -13.12 -8.17
CA ARG A 143 13.88 -12.64 -6.86
C ARG A 143 12.86 -11.69 -6.25
N GLY A 144 12.97 -11.48 -4.94
CA GLY A 144 12.21 -10.44 -4.24
C GLY A 144 12.54 -9.04 -4.78
N VAL A 145 11.49 -8.27 -5.05
CA VAL A 145 11.54 -6.89 -5.52
C VAL A 145 10.74 -6.04 -4.56
N TYR A 146 11.29 -4.90 -4.17
CA TYR A 146 10.56 -3.93 -3.40
C TYR A 146 9.55 -3.19 -4.27
N LEU A 147 8.30 -3.19 -3.83
CA LEU A 147 7.20 -2.45 -4.39
C LEU A 147 6.68 -1.51 -3.31
N GLY A 148 6.66 -0.22 -3.59
CA GLY A 148 6.24 0.79 -2.63
C GLY A 148 5.30 1.82 -3.22
N ILE A 149 4.62 2.53 -2.33
CA ILE A 149 3.86 3.73 -2.61
C ILE A 149 4.28 4.80 -1.61
N GLU A 150 4.35 6.03 -2.07
CA GLU A 150 4.71 7.19 -1.27
C GLU A 150 3.81 8.36 -1.64
N GLY A 151 3.20 8.98 -0.64
CA GLY A 151 2.29 10.11 -0.88
C GLY A 151 1.64 10.65 0.38
N ASN A 152 0.80 11.66 0.17
CA ASN A 152 0.16 12.48 1.17
C ASN A 152 -1.35 12.51 0.87
N PRO A 153 -2.08 11.44 1.20
CA PRO A 153 -3.50 11.39 0.89
C PRO A 153 -4.24 12.52 1.62
N THR A 154 -5.31 13.00 1.00
CA THR A 154 -6.17 14.05 1.54
C THR A 154 -7.62 13.61 1.52
N VAL A 155 -8.49 14.35 2.21
CA VAL A 155 -9.94 14.15 2.12
C VAL A 155 -10.54 15.24 1.25
N ARG A 156 -11.35 14.85 0.25
CA ARG A 156 -12.22 15.78 -0.49
C ARG A 156 -13.62 15.19 -0.57
N ASN A 157 -14.61 15.99 -0.19
CA ASN A 157 -16.03 15.59 -0.17
C ASN A 157 -16.29 14.30 0.65
N GLY A 158 -15.66 14.18 1.83
CA GLY A 158 -15.81 13.02 2.71
C GLY A 158 -15.05 11.76 2.26
N LYS A 159 -14.30 11.86 1.15
CA LYS A 159 -13.60 10.73 0.54
C LYS A 159 -12.10 10.91 0.55
N LEU A 160 -11.39 9.87 0.92
CA LEU A 160 -9.95 9.75 0.73
C LEU A 160 -9.64 9.88 -0.77
N GLN A 161 -8.70 10.77 -1.08
CA GLN A 161 -8.12 10.94 -2.40
C GLN A 161 -6.60 10.88 -2.29
N PHE A 162 -5.97 10.23 -3.25
CA PHE A 162 -4.52 10.30 -3.39
C PHE A 162 -4.14 11.68 -3.90
N ASP A 163 -2.99 12.16 -3.46
CA ASP A 163 -2.43 13.39 -4.00
C ASP A 163 -1.84 13.17 -5.39
N GLU A 164 -1.71 14.28 -6.13
CA GLU A 164 -1.17 14.27 -7.49
C GLU A 164 0.32 13.92 -7.55
N ASN A 165 1.04 14.04 -6.42
CA ASN A 165 2.46 13.74 -6.30
C ASN A 165 2.71 12.32 -5.80
N MET A 166 1.68 11.49 -5.66
CA MET A 166 1.83 10.10 -5.26
C MET A 166 2.79 9.40 -6.20
N THR A 167 3.80 8.74 -5.63
CA THR A 167 4.77 7.96 -6.38
C THR A 167 4.68 6.49 -6.05
N VAL A 168 5.08 5.70 -7.02
CA VAL A 168 5.25 4.27 -6.93
C VAL A 168 6.75 3.98 -6.94
N LYS A 169 7.21 3.14 -6.01
CA LYS A 169 8.58 2.65 -5.95
C LYS A 169 8.68 1.22 -6.45
N VAL A 170 9.69 0.97 -7.30
CA VAL A 170 10.08 -0.37 -7.76
C VAL A 170 11.58 -0.52 -7.60
N GLY A 171 12.00 -1.26 -6.59
CA GLY A 171 13.38 -1.20 -6.10
C GLY A 171 13.78 0.24 -5.76
N ASN A 172 14.79 0.77 -6.43
CA ASN A 172 15.27 2.14 -6.26
C ASN A 172 14.69 3.14 -7.27
N LEU A 173 13.73 2.73 -8.11
CA LEU A 173 13.04 3.63 -9.04
C LEU A 173 11.84 4.24 -8.32
N SER A 174 11.62 5.54 -8.51
CA SER A 174 10.40 6.24 -8.08
C SER A 174 9.77 6.88 -9.31
N LEU A 175 8.47 6.62 -9.51
CA LEU A 175 7.73 7.03 -10.70
C LEU A 175 6.35 7.59 -10.30
N PRO A 176 5.82 8.61 -10.99
CA PRO A 176 4.49 9.13 -10.68
C PRO A 176 3.42 8.04 -10.82
N ALA A 177 2.57 7.88 -9.82
CA ALA A 177 1.55 6.83 -9.80
C ALA A 177 0.58 6.94 -10.99
N SER A 178 0.30 8.16 -11.47
CA SER A 178 -0.52 8.43 -12.64
C SER A 178 0.06 7.85 -13.93
N VAL A 179 1.37 7.98 -14.12
CA VAL A 179 2.10 7.41 -15.27
C VAL A 179 2.04 5.89 -15.21
N VAL A 180 2.29 5.33 -14.03
CA VAL A 180 2.30 3.89 -13.85
C VAL A 180 0.91 3.27 -14.05
N ALA A 181 -0.12 3.90 -13.50
CA ALA A 181 -1.52 3.50 -13.67
C ALA A 181 -1.91 3.50 -15.16
N SER A 182 -1.60 4.59 -15.87
CA SER A 182 -1.92 4.74 -17.29
C SER A 182 -1.26 3.64 -18.15
N GLN A 183 0.02 3.34 -17.92
CA GLN A 183 0.75 2.32 -18.67
C GLN A 183 0.18 0.90 -18.49
N LEU A 184 -0.50 0.65 -17.38
CA LEU A 184 -1.13 -0.64 -17.10
C LEU A 184 -2.62 -0.69 -17.41
N GLY A 185 -3.20 0.44 -17.80
CA GLY A 185 -4.64 0.60 -17.90
C GLY A 185 -5.36 0.57 -16.54
N LEU A 186 -4.64 0.74 -15.44
CA LEU A 186 -5.24 0.86 -14.11
C LEU A 186 -5.79 2.27 -13.88
N SER A 187 -6.73 2.40 -12.96
CA SER A 187 -7.34 3.68 -12.59
C SER A 187 -7.13 3.95 -11.11
N LEU A 188 -6.41 5.02 -10.79
CA LEU A 188 -6.25 5.51 -9.41
C LEU A 188 -7.60 5.81 -8.76
N THR A 189 -8.53 6.41 -9.52
CA THR A 189 -9.88 6.71 -9.03
C THR A 189 -10.68 5.45 -8.67
N LYS A 190 -10.51 4.35 -9.41
CA LYS A 190 -11.13 3.07 -9.02
C LYS A 190 -10.55 2.53 -7.72
N LEU A 191 -9.25 2.74 -7.48
CA LEU A 191 -8.62 2.40 -6.20
C LEU A 191 -9.20 3.23 -5.07
N GLU A 192 -9.19 4.56 -5.20
CA GLU A 192 -9.77 5.48 -4.22
C GLU A 192 -11.20 5.09 -3.87
N ALA A 193 -12.05 4.86 -4.87
CA ALA A 193 -13.45 4.46 -4.67
C ALA A 193 -13.56 3.18 -3.83
N ARG A 194 -12.61 2.26 -4.01
CA ARG A 194 -12.58 0.98 -3.32
C ARG A 194 -12.10 1.09 -1.87
N ILE A 195 -11.11 1.94 -1.62
CA ILE A 195 -10.67 2.25 -0.25
C ILE A 195 -11.81 2.92 0.51
N ASN A 196 -12.44 3.93 -0.11
CA ASN A 196 -13.57 4.63 0.48
C ASN A 196 -14.73 3.69 0.80
N ALA A 197 -15.07 2.75 -0.08
CA ALA A 197 -16.11 1.76 0.20
C ALA A 197 -15.80 0.86 1.41
N GLU A 198 -14.52 0.54 1.64
CA GLU A 198 -14.09 -0.24 2.81
C GLU A 198 -14.17 0.58 4.10
N LEU A 199 -13.86 1.88 4.05
CA LEU A 199 -14.02 2.80 5.17
C LEU A 199 -15.51 2.99 5.52
N GLU A 200 -16.34 3.24 4.51
CA GLU A 200 -17.80 3.35 4.65
C GLU A 200 -18.41 2.07 5.25
N ALA A 201 -17.98 0.89 4.79
CA ALA A 201 -18.43 -0.40 5.32
C ALA A 201 -18.08 -0.62 6.80
N ARG A 202 -17.11 0.15 7.33
CA ARG A 202 -16.70 0.14 8.74
C ARG A 202 -17.35 1.26 9.55
N GLY A 203 -18.24 2.04 8.94
CA GLY A 203 -18.84 3.22 9.56
C GLY A 203 -17.83 4.35 9.79
N ILE A 204 -16.74 4.39 9.02
CA ILE A 204 -15.75 5.45 9.10
C ILE A 204 -16.08 6.47 8.00
N ASP A 205 -16.67 7.60 8.39
CA ASP A 205 -16.82 8.77 7.52
C ASP A 205 -15.63 9.72 7.77
N LEU A 206 -14.77 9.89 6.76
CA LEU A 206 -13.56 10.71 6.89
C LEU A 206 -13.88 12.19 6.66
N ARG A 207 -13.56 13.05 7.63
CA ARG A 207 -13.56 14.51 7.45
C ARG A 207 -12.23 15.04 6.94
N ASP A 208 -11.16 14.59 7.57
CA ASP A 208 -9.82 15.08 7.32
C ASP A 208 -8.82 13.95 7.52
N VAL A 209 -7.82 13.93 6.65
CA VAL A 209 -6.64 13.09 6.73
C VAL A 209 -5.48 13.95 6.29
N ARG A 210 -4.48 14.10 7.15
CA ARG A 210 -3.28 14.86 6.83
C ARG A 210 -2.08 14.33 7.58
N VAL A 211 -0.92 14.51 6.98
CA VAL A 211 0.37 14.17 7.60
C VAL A 211 0.95 15.43 8.23
N GLU A 212 1.27 15.37 9.51
CA GLU A 212 1.94 16.44 10.26
C GLU A 212 3.23 15.89 10.87
N GLY A 213 4.38 16.25 10.29
CA GLY A 213 5.67 15.72 10.70
C GLY A 213 5.76 14.20 10.49
N ASP A 214 5.91 13.46 11.59
CA ASP A 214 5.96 12.00 11.66
C ASP A 214 4.62 11.36 12.08
N ARG A 215 3.53 12.12 12.03
CA ARG A 215 2.20 11.69 12.46
C ARG A 215 1.16 11.80 11.36
N LEU A 216 0.20 10.88 11.40
CA LEU A 216 -1.01 10.91 10.61
C LEU A 216 -2.15 11.36 11.49
N ILE A 217 -2.77 12.48 11.12
CA ILE A 217 -3.92 13.04 11.82
C ILE A 217 -5.17 12.65 11.03
N ILE A 218 -6.09 11.93 11.68
CA ILE A 218 -7.35 11.49 11.07
C ILE A 218 -8.51 12.05 11.89
N ASN A 219 -9.50 12.62 11.21
CA ASN A 219 -10.73 13.08 11.83
C ASN A 219 -11.94 12.34 11.23
N GLY A 220 -12.65 11.56 12.06
CA GLY A 220 -13.85 10.81 11.67
C GLY A 220 -15.14 11.54 12.03
N GLN A 221 -16.28 11.08 11.49
CA GLN A 221 -17.62 11.40 12.01
C GLN A 221 -18.38 10.15 12.41
N THR A 222 -19.35 10.36 13.31
CA THR A 222 -20.54 9.52 13.51
C THR A 222 -21.68 9.93 12.58
#